data_AF-A0A438GE35-F1
#
_entry.id   AF-A0A438GE35-F1
#
_cell.length_a   1.000
_cell.length_b   1.000
_cell.length_c   1.000
_cell.angle_alpha   90.00
_cell.angle_beta   90.00
_cell.angle_gamma   90.00
#
_symmetry.space_group_name_H-M   'P 1'
#
loop_
_entity.id
_entity.type
_entity.pdbx_description
1 polymer ?
#
loop_
_entity_poly.entity_id
_entity_poly.type
_entity_poly.pdbx_seq_one_letter_code
_entity_poly.pdbx_strand_id
1 'polypeptide(L)' 'MRQRRWIELLKDYDYIIQYHPGKANVVADALSRKSIGSLAAIRVQLREEVKRGSKPDFVLSDDGILRFGTRLCVPNDGT' A
#
# COMPACT_ATOMS: atom_id res chain seq x y z
N MET A 1 -8.48 19.98 -20.31
CA MET A 1 -7.48 19.10 -20.97
C MET A 1 -7.11 17.82 -20.21
N ARG A 2 -7.22 17.72 -18.87
CA ARG A 2 -6.87 16.47 -18.14
C ARG A 2 -7.78 15.26 -18.46
N GLN A 3 -9.10 15.45 -18.54
CA GLN A 3 -10.04 14.35 -18.79
C GLN A 3 -9.78 13.61 -20.12
N ARG A 4 -9.45 14.34 -21.19
CA ARG A 4 -9.16 13.74 -22.50
C ARG A 4 -7.94 12.80 -22.46
N ARG A 5 -6.88 13.21 -21.76
CA ARG A 5 -5.67 12.38 -21.54
C ARG A 5 -5.97 11.11 -20.74
N TRP A 6 -6.87 11.20 -19.75
CA TRP A 6 -7.30 10.03 -18.98
C TRP A 6 -8.13 9.04 -19.81
N ILE A 7 -9.01 9.54 -20.68
CA ILE A 7 -9.81 8.69 -21.57
C ILE A 7 -8.92 7.95 -22.57
N GLU A 8 -7.90 8.60 -23.12
CA GLU A 8 -6.93 7.96 -24.02
C GLU A 8 -6.19 6.81 -23.33
N LEU A 9 -5.71 7.02 -22.10
CA LEU A 9 -5.04 5.97 -21.32
C LEU A 9 -5.95 4.81 -20.97
N LEU A 10 -7.20 5.10 -20.60
CA LEU A 10 -8.14 4.07 -20.15
C LEU A 10 -8.52 3.09 -21.27
N LYS A 11 -8.49 3.52 -22.55
CA LYS A 11 -8.81 2.65 -23.70
C LYS A 11 -7.94 1.39 -23.80
N ASP A 12 -6.75 1.41 -23.23
CA ASP A 12 -5.80 0.30 -23.29
C ASP A 12 -6.08 -0.76 -22.21
N TYR A 13 -7.02 -0.50 -21.29
CA TYR A 13 -7.39 -1.40 -20.21
C TYR A 13 -8.79 -1.98 -20.46
N ASP A 14 -8.99 -3.25 -20.08
CA ASP A 14 -10.33 -3.82 -19.96
C ASP A 14 -10.90 -3.44 -18.58
N TYR A 15 -11.84 -2.49 -18.54
CA TYR A 15 -12.39 -1.96 -17.30
C TYR A 15 -13.89 -1.67 -17.38
N ILE A 16 -14.55 -1.73 -16.23
CA ILE A 16 -15.95 -1.34 -16.06
C ILE A 16 -16.00 -0.21 -15.03
N ILE A 17 -16.60 0.92 -15.40
CA ILE A 17 -16.80 2.04 -14.46
C ILE A 17 -17.96 1.70 -13.53
N GLN A 18 -17.67 1.55 -12.24
CA GLN A 18 -18.67 1.29 -11.21
C GLN A 18 -18.65 2.41 -10.16
N TYR A 19 -19.83 2.97 -9.87
CA TYR A 19 -19.97 3.96 -8.80
C TYR A 19 -20.06 3.25 -7.45
N HIS A 20 -19.18 3.65 -6.52
CA HIS A 20 -19.15 3.12 -5.17
C HIS A 20 -19.51 4.25 -4.18
N PRO A 21 -20.59 4.11 -3.39
CA PRO A 21 -20.92 5.07 -2.34
C PRO A 21 -19.81 5.14 -1.29
N GLY A 22 -19.65 6.28 -0.62
CA GLY A 22 -18.50 6.56 0.28
C GLY A 22 -18.22 5.49 1.36
N LYS A 23 -19.21 4.73 1.82
CA LYS A 23 -19.01 3.60 2.75
C LYS A 23 -18.16 2.46 2.16
N ALA A 24 -18.19 2.25 0.85
CA ALA A 24 -17.34 1.27 0.18
C ALA A 24 -15.93 1.82 -0.11
N ASN A 25 -15.72 3.13 -0.01
CA ASN A 25 -14.45 3.79 -0.29
C ASN A 25 -13.50 3.85 0.91
N VAL A 26 -13.89 3.31 2.07
CA VAL A 26 -13.15 3.43 3.33
C VAL A 26 -11.69 3.02 3.21
N VAL A 27 -11.40 1.95 2.46
CA VAL A 27 -10.03 1.46 2.24
C VAL A 27 -9.23 2.46 1.39
N ALA A 28 -9.76 2.89 0.26
CA ALA A 28 -9.07 3.84 -0.62
C ALA A 28 -8.90 5.22 0.05
N ASP A 29 -9.88 5.66 0.84
CA ASP A 29 -9.81 6.89 1.63
C ASP A 29 -8.79 6.80 2.78
N ALA A 30 -8.70 5.64 3.44
CA ALA A 30 -7.67 5.42 4.45
C ALA A 30 -6.26 5.42 3.84
N LEU A 31 -6.10 4.84 2.63
CA LEU A 31 -4.83 4.81 1.92
C LEU A 31 -4.45 6.18 1.34
N SER A 32 -5.39 6.94 0.79
CA SER A 32 -5.12 8.25 0.18
C SER A 32 -4.64 9.29 1.19
N ARG A 33 -5.05 9.16 2.45
CA ARG A 33 -4.63 10.04 3.55
C ARG A 33 -3.22 9.73 4.08
N LYS A 34 -2.58 8.64 3.65
CA LYS A 34 -1.24 8.28 4.13
C LYS A 34 -0.16 8.98 3.31
N SER A 35 0.75 9.68 3.98
CA SER A 35 1.90 10.30 3.32
C SER A 35 2.96 9.23 3.03
N ILE A 36 3.59 9.33 1.86
CA ILE A 36 4.70 8.43 1.47
C ILE A 36 5.84 8.51 2.51
N GLY A 37 6.06 9.70 3.09
CA GLY A 37 7.05 9.90 4.14
C GLY A 37 6.76 9.13 5.43
N SER A 38 5.50 9.12 5.90
CA SER A 38 5.08 8.37 7.09
C SER A 38 5.27 6.86 6.89
N LEU A 39 4.84 6.35 5.74
CA LEU A 39 4.99 4.94 5.37
C LEU A 39 6.46 4.52 5.26
N ALA A 40 7.32 5.40 4.73
CA ALA A 40 8.75 5.15 4.64
C ALA A 40 9.41 5.03 6.02
N ALA A 41 9.06 5.92 6.96
CA ALA A 41 9.61 5.89 8.32
C ALA A 41 9.24 4.60 9.07
N ILE A 42 7.96 4.21 9.04
CA ILE A 42 7.49 2.98 9.70
C ILE A 42 8.10 1.75 9.05
N ARG A 43 8.26 1.74 7.72
CA ARG A 43 8.93 0.66 6.99
C ARG A 43 10.40 0.50 7.41
N VAL A 44 11.12 1.60 7.63
CA VAL A 44 12.53 1.55 8.09
C VAL A 44 12.60 0.98 9.50
N GLN A 45 11.77 1.47 10.43
CA GLN A 45 11.75 0.97 11.81
C GLN A 45 11.46 -0.53 11.90
N LEU A 46 10.42 -1.00 11.21
CA LEU A 46 10.07 -2.43 11.17
C LEU A 46 11.19 -3.28 10.59
N ARG A 47 11.87 -2.82 9.54
CA ARG A 47 13.01 -3.55 8.98
C ARG A 47 14.16 -3.67 9.97
N GLU A 48 14.47 -2.60 10.69
CA GLU A 48 15.53 -2.64 11.70
C GLU A 48 15.15 -3.52 12.90
N GLU A 49 13.87 -3.59 13.28
CA GLU A 49 13.41 -4.55 14.29
C GLU A 49 13.50 -6.00 13.83
N VAL A 50 13.18 -6.28 12.57
CA VAL A 50 13.29 -7.62 11.97
C VAL A 50 14.75 -8.05 11.86
N LYS A 51 15.64 -7.16 11.40
CA LYS A 51 17.09 -7.42 11.38
C LYS A 51 17.66 -7.67 12.78
N ARG A 52 17.14 -6.97 13.79
CA ARG A 52 17.50 -7.19 15.20
C ARG A 52 16.91 -8.46 15.81
N GLY A 53 16.07 -9.20 15.07
CA GLY A 53 15.40 -10.41 15.59
C GLY A 53 14.29 -10.13 16.60
N SER A 54 13.86 -8.88 16.78
CA SER A 54 12.81 -8.49 17.72
C SER A 54 11.39 -8.85 17.22
N LYS A 55 11.27 -9.18 15.92
CA LYS A 55 10.01 -9.49 15.23
C LYS A 55 10.14 -10.81 14.44
N PRO A 56 10.10 -11.98 15.10
CA PRO A 56 10.38 -13.28 14.47
C PRO A 56 9.32 -13.72 13.44
N ASP A 57 8.08 -13.26 13.58
CA ASP A 57 7.01 -13.59 12.63
C ASP A 57 7.13 -12.85 11.29
N PHE A 58 8.03 -11.90 11.21
CA PHE A 58 8.28 -11.09 10.04
C PHE A 58 9.58 -11.51 9.37
N VAL A 59 9.51 -11.72 8.05
CA VAL A 59 10.65 -12.15 7.24
C VAL A 59 10.90 -11.09 6.17
N LEU A 60 12.13 -10.60 6.09
CA LEU A 60 12.59 -9.81 4.96
C LEU A 60 13.11 -10.77 3.89
N SER A 61 12.40 -10.85 2.77
CA SER A 61 12.78 -11.67 1.62
C SER A 61 13.88 -11.00 0.78
N ASP A 62 14.56 -11.80 -0.05
CA ASP A 62 15.71 -11.35 -0.86
C ASP A 62 15.34 -10.33 -1.95
N ASP A 63 14.08 -10.32 -2.37
CA ASP A 63 13.47 -9.30 -3.23
C ASP A 63 13.26 -7.95 -2.50
N GLY A 64 13.67 -7.89 -1.23
CA GLY A 64 13.51 -6.74 -0.37
C GLY A 64 12.08 -6.54 0.11
N ILE A 65 11.18 -7.53 0.00
CA ILE A 65 9.80 -7.44 0.49
C ILE A 65 9.71 -7.93 1.94
N LEU A 66 9.00 -7.17 2.78
CA LEU A 66 8.70 -7.60 4.15
C LEU A 66 7.41 -8.43 4.16
N ARG A 67 7.46 -9.63 4.76
CA ARG A 67 6.34 -10.56 4.85
C ARG A 67 6.03 -10.92 6.30
N PHE A 68 4.75 -11.12 6.60
CA PHE A 68 4.27 -11.76 7.84
C PHE A 68 3.66 -13.11 7.47
N GLY A 69 4.36 -14.20 7.78
CA GLY A 69 4.06 -15.51 7.21
C GLY A 69 4.06 -15.47 5.66
N THR A 70 2.94 -15.83 5.03
CA THR A 70 2.78 -15.80 3.57
C THR A 70 2.25 -14.46 3.03
N ARG A 71 1.99 -13.49 3.89
CA ARG A 71 1.34 -12.22 3.53
C ARG A 71 2.35 -11.11 3.33
N LEU A 72 2.13 -10.29 2.30
CA LEU A 72 2.84 -9.02 2.10
C LEU A 72 2.53 -8.07 3.26
N CYS A 73 3.56 -7.55 3.92
CA CYS A 73 3.39 -6.58 4.99
C CYS A 73 3.30 -5.15 4.41
N VAL A 74 2.13 -4.54 4.54
CA VAL A 74 1.93 -3.12 4.28
C VAL A 74 1.94 -2.42 5.63
N PRO A 75 2.90 -1.51 5.91
CA PRO A 75 2.96 -0.78 7.17
C PRO A 75 1.61 -0.09 7.42
N ASN A 76 1.01 -0.41 8.57
CA ASN A 76 -0.17 0.31 9.02
C ASN A 76 0.28 1.42 9.96
N ASP A 77 0.32 2.65 9.47
CA ASP A 77 0.41 3.82 10.34
C ASP A 77 -0.91 3.86 11.12
N GLY A 78 -0.92 3.26 12.30
CA GLY A 78 -2.07 3.29 13.20
C GLY A 78 -2.48 4.74 13.40
N THR A 79 -3.68 5.07 12.93
CA THR A 79 -4.42 6.25 13.37
C THR A 79 -5.15 5.91 14.65
#